data_AF-A0A7L2X3L9-F1
#
_entry.id   AF-A0A7L2X3L9-F1
#
_cell.length_a   1.000
_cell.length_b   1.000
_cell.length_c   1.000
_cell.angle_alpha   90.00
_cell.angle_beta   90.00
_cell.angle_gamma   90.00
#
_symmetry.space_group_name_H-M   'P 1'
#
loop_
_entity.id
_entity.type
_entity.pdbx_description
1 polymer ?
#
loop_
_entity_poly.entity_id
_entity_poly.type
_entity_poly.pdbx_seq_one_letter_code
_entity_poly.pdbx_strand_id
1 'polypeptide(L)'
;CRLCRRAHYDPEVVGQLCCQDGLCVHENCLYHASGLSQRGADEEGFYGFLLPDIWQELERVAQKRCCVCRLRGASVTCQRRRCPRSFHFPCGSERGCISQFFGEFKSFCWKHRPVQRVRVVQQDQTPCLICQEVVARRPCYDTLVCPTCASAWFHRYCIQGQALRSALHHFRCPLCQDVDTFQAEMFRLGIKIPDRDAAWEEDGAFADHYLRHSSCDAGQCLCPVGREEAEEKGPWRLLLCSSCGSCGTHQHCSALGEDVDSWECSDCS
;
A
#
# COMPACT_ATOMS: atom_id res chain seq x y z
N CYS A 1 6.95 7.72 -19.21
CA CYS A 1 8.26 7.25 -18.72
C CYS A 1 9.21 6.84 -19.85
N ARG A 2 10.44 7.38 -19.89
CA ARG A 2 11.46 7.10 -20.94
C ARG A 2 12.13 5.73 -20.81
N LEU A 3 12.21 5.17 -19.61
CA LEU A 3 12.77 3.83 -19.39
C LEU A 3 11.80 2.71 -19.81
N CYS A 4 10.55 2.74 -19.36
CA CYS A 4 9.58 1.67 -19.66
C CYS A 4 8.70 1.94 -20.89
N ARG A 5 8.75 3.15 -21.45
CA ARG A 5 7.93 3.61 -22.60
C ARG A 5 6.42 3.56 -22.37
N ARG A 6 5.97 3.61 -21.12
CA ARG A 6 4.55 3.70 -20.75
C ARG A 6 4.26 5.06 -20.12
N ALA A 7 3.12 5.65 -20.47
CA ALA A 7 2.68 6.96 -19.97
C ALA A 7 1.93 6.82 -18.64
N HIS A 8 1.03 5.84 -18.55
CA HIS A 8 0.27 5.51 -17.35
C HIS A 8 0.42 4.03 -17.05
N TYR A 9 0.74 3.71 -15.80
CA TYR A 9 0.75 2.36 -15.25
C TYR A 9 0.41 2.46 -13.76
N ASP A 10 -0.02 1.35 -13.16
CA ASP A 10 -0.38 1.29 -11.75
C ASP A 10 0.71 1.91 -10.84
N PRO A 11 0.41 3.04 -10.17
CA PRO A 11 1.35 3.72 -9.26
C PRO A 11 1.85 2.82 -8.13
N GLU A 12 1.07 1.84 -7.67
CA GLU A 12 1.53 0.88 -6.65
C GLU A 12 2.69 0.01 -7.17
N VAL A 13 2.71 -0.24 -8.48
CA VAL A 13 3.76 -1.03 -9.12
C VAL A 13 4.94 -0.18 -9.54
N VAL A 14 4.71 0.90 -10.31
CA VAL A 14 5.82 1.69 -10.90
C VAL A 14 6.28 2.85 -10.03
N GLY A 15 5.52 3.22 -9.00
CA GLY A 15 5.77 4.41 -8.19
C GLY A 15 5.42 5.71 -8.94
N GLN A 16 5.79 6.84 -8.35
CA GLN A 16 5.48 8.16 -8.90
C GLN A 16 6.18 8.39 -10.25
N LEU A 17 5.52 9.13 -11.15
CA LEU A 17 6.15 9.63 -12.38
C LEU A 17 6.83 10.98 -12.08
N CYS A 18 8.15 11.00 -12.07
CA CYS A 18 8.95 12.22 -11.95
C CYS A 18 9.15 12.85 -13.32
N CYS A 19 9.06 14.17 -13.44
CA CYS A 19 9.27 14.91 -14.67
C CYS A 19 10.08 16.19 -14.43
N GLN A 20 11.17 16.37 -15.18
CA GLN A 20 12.00 17.58 -15.16
C GLN A 20 12.70 17.72 -16.52
N ASP A 21 12.79 18.93 -17.07
CA ASP A 21 13.51 19.24 -18.32
C ASP A 21 13.15 18.31 -19.50
N GLY A 22 11.86 17.95 -19.63
CA GLY A 22 11.37 17.05 -20.69
C GLY A 22 11.71 15.57 -20.51
N LEU A 23 12.39 15.19 -19.42
CA LEU A 23 12.64 13.83 -19.00
C LEU A 23 11.58 13.40 -17.99
N CYS A 24 10.79 12.38 -18.33
CA CYS A 24 9.83 11.77 -17.40
C CYS A 24 10.17 10.30 -17.17
N VAL A 25 10.32 9.88 -15.91
CA VAL A 25 10.69 8.51 -15.52
C VAL A 25 9.94 8.09 -14.25
N HIS A 26 9.51 6.83 -14.16
CA HIS A 26 8.88 6.33 -12.92
C HIS A 26 9.95 6.01 -11.87
N GLU A 27 9.63 6.25 -10.60
CA GLU A 27 10.44 5.94 -9.41
C GLU A 27 11.03 4.52 -9.47
N ASN A 28 10.20 3.47 -9.55
CA ASN A 28 10.70 2.09 -9.53
C ASN A 28 11.41 1.70 -10.85
N CYS A 29 11.21 2.47 -11.94
CA CYS A 29 12.03 2.30 -13.14
C CYS A 29 13.46 2.82 -12.94
N LEU A 30 13.65 3.88 -12.13
CA LEU A 30 14.98 4.40 -11.76
C LEU A 30 15.70 3.42 -10.83
N TYR A 31 15.08 3.10 -9.69
CA TYR A 31 15.69 2.23 -8.67
C TYR A 31 16.14 0.86 -9.21
N HIS A 32 15.42 0.30 -10.18
CA HIS A 32 15.75 -1.01 -10.76
C HIS A 32 16.53 -0.96 -12.08
N ALA A 33 16.85 0.22 -12.62
CA ALA A 33 17.72 0.33 -13.77
C ALA A 33 19.14 -0.10 -13.41
N SER A 34 19.61 -1.22 -13.98
CA SER A 34 20.85 -1.87 -13.53
C SER A 34 22.14 -1.11 -13.84
N GLY A 35 22.06 -0.01 -14.59
CA GLY A 35 23.21 0.87 -14.87
C GLY A 35 23.18 2.19 -14.12
N LEU A 36 22.16 2.44 -13.28
CA LEU A 36 22.05 3.67 -12.50
C LEU A 36 22.53 3.48 -11.07
N SER A 37 23.02 4.56 -10.49
CA SER A 37 23.38 4.67 -9.08
C SER A 37 23.04 6.07 -8.60
N GLN A 38 22.58 6.19 -7.36
CA GLN A 38 22.32 7.48 -6.73
C GLN A 38 23.66 8.10 -6.37
N ARG A 39 24.05 9.16 -7.07
CA ARG A 39 25.32 9.87 -6.85
C ARG A 39 25.13 11.28 -6.30
N GLY A 40 23.93 11.84 -6.45
CA GLY A 40 23.54 13.12 -5.86
C GLY A 40 23.01 12.95 -4.44
N ALA A 41 22.75 14.07 -3.77
CA ALA A 41 21.95 14.11 -2.55
C ALA A 41 20.47 13.83 -2.84
N ASP A 42 19.68 13.52 -1.81
CA ASP A 42 18.27 13.12 -1.95
C ASP A 42 17.42 14.13 -2.75
N GLU A 43 17.71 15.43 -2.58
CA GLU A 43 17.03 16.55 -3.25
C GLU A 43 17.54 16.84 -4.68
N GLU A 44 18.61 16.18 -5.12
CA GLU A 44 19.19 16.40 -6.44
C GLU A 44 18.64 15.42 -7.48
N GLY A 45 18.21 15.98 -8.62
CA GLY A 45 17.65 15.18 -9.71
C GLY A 45 16.36 14.46 -9.28
N PHE A 46 16.29 13.16 -9.54
CA PHE A 46 15.17 12.35 -9.06
C PHE A 46 15.67 11.42 -7.96
N TYR A 47 15.40 11.72 -6.69
CA TYR A 47 15.82 10.89 -5.55
C TYR A 47 17.34 10.59 -5.56
N GLY A 48 18.18 11.60 -5.79
CA GLY A 48 19.64 11.45 -5.94
C GLY A 48 20.12 10.84 -7.26
N PHE A 49 19.23 10.49 -8.20
CA PHE A 49 19.58 10.14 -9.57
C PHE A 49 19.72 11.39 -10.44
N LEU A 50 20.95 11.73 -10.79
CA LEU A 50 21.27 12.90 -11.61
C LEU A 50 20.77 12.74 -13.05
N LEU A 51 20.16 13.79 -13.61
CA LEU A 51 19.63 13.79 -14.98
C LEU A 51 20.66 13.32 -16.04
N PRO A 52 21.94 13.78 -16.02
CA PRO A 52 22.96 13.29 -16.95
C PRO A 52 23.19 11.78 -16.88
N ASP A 53 23.19 11.18 -15.68
CA ASP A 53 23.34 9.73 -15.50
C ASP A 53 22.13 8.98 -16.07
N ILE A 54 20.91 9.53 -15.92
CA ILE A 54 19.70 8.95 -16.51
C ILE A 54 19.76 8.97 -18.04
N TRP A 55 20.22 10.07 -18.64
CA TRP A 55 20.43 10.16 -20.08
C TRP A 55 21.48 9.15 -20.58
N GLN A 56 22.61 9.02 -19.87
CA GLN A 56 23.63 8.03 -20.18
C GLN A 56 23.08 6.59 -20.10
N GLU A 57 22.26 6.28 -19.11
CA GLU A 57 21.62 4.98 -19.01
C GLU A 57 20.68 4.72 -20.19
N LEU A 58 19.87 5.71 -20.58
CA LEU A 58 18.97 5.61 -21.73
C LEU A 58 19.72 5.27 -23.02
N GLU A 59 20.88 5.89 -23.25
CA GLU A 59 21.77 5.57 -24.37
C GLU A 59 22.32 4.14 -24.26
N ARG A 60 22.84 3.75 -23.08
CA ARG A 60 23.41 2.42 -22.83
C ARG A 60 22.39 1.29 -23.09
N VAL A 61 21.12 1.51 -22.79
CA VAL A 61 20.05 0.51 -22.94
C VAL A 61 19.31 0.63 -24.28
N ALA A 62 19.62 1.63 -25.10
CA ALA A 62 18.89 1.95 -26.35
C ALA A 62 18.81 0.78 -27.33
N GLN A 63 19.80 -0.12 -27.35
CA GLN A 63 19.83 -1.31 -28.21
C GLN A 63 19.39 -2.60 -27.48
N LYS A 64 19.28 -2.58 -26.14
CA LYS A 64 18.92 -3.76 -25.35
C LYS A 64 17.43 -4.07 -25.48
N ARG A 65 17.11 -5.28 -25.91
CA ARG A 65 15.73 -5.74 -26.11
C ARG A 65 15.17 -6.36 -24.84
N CYS A 66 13.95 -5.98 -24.49
CA CYS A 66 13.18 -6.60 -23.43
C CYS A 66 12.87 -8.06 -23.81
N CYS A 67 13.16 -9.00 -22.93
CA CYS A 67 12.86 -10.42 -23.16
C CYS A 67 11.37 -10.76 -23.07
N VAL A 68 10.52 -9.82 -22.65
CA VAL A 68 9.06 -9.96 -22.54
C VAL A 68 8.39 -9.32 -23.76
N CYS A 69 8.43 -7.99 -23.89
CA CYS A 69 7.73 -7.27 -24.97
C CYS A 69 8.54 -7.13 -26.28
N ARG A 70 9.81 -7.56 -26.30
CA ARG A 70 10.73 -7.52 -27.46
C ARG A 70 11.14 -6.13 -27.97
N LEU A 71 10.58 -5.06 -27.38
CA LEU A 71 10.96 -3.67 -27.64
C LEU A 71 12.32 -3.32 -27.00
N ARG A 72 12.96 -2.26 -27.51
CA ARG A 72 14.26 -1.77 -27.05
C ARG A 72 14.15 -0.91 -25.78
N GLY A 73 15.28 -0.64 -25.12
CA GLY A 73 15.35 0.20 -23.92
C GLY A 73 15.23 -0.56 -22.60
N ALA A 74 15.47 -1.87 -22.58
CA ALA A 74 15.34 -2.67 -21.36
C ALA A 74 16.49 -2.40 -20.38
N SER A 75 16.21 -1.64 -19.31
CA SER A 75 17.19 -1.20 -18.32
C SER A 75 17.40 -2.16 -17.15
N VAL A 76 16.42 -3.01 -16.85
CA VAL A 76 16.53 -3.99 -15.76
C VAL A 76 17.19 -5.25 -16.27
N THR A 77 18.20 -5.74 -15.57
CA THR A 77 18.91 -6.99 -15.88
C THR A 77 18.78 -7.99 -14.75
N CYS A 78 18.72 -9.28 -15.09
CA CYS A 78 18.68 -10.31 -14.06
C CYS A 78 20.05 -10.42 -13.35
N GLN A 79 20.04 -10.32 -12.02
CA GLN A 79 21.25 -10.37 -11.17
C GLN A 79 22.01 -11.70 -11.24
N ARG A 80 21.36 -12.79 -11.68
CA ARG A 80 22.02 -14.09 -11.81
C ARG A 80 23.17 -14.00 -12.81
N ARG A 81 24.39 -14.32 -12.36
CA ARG A 81 25.59 -14.36 -13.22
C ARG A 81 25.32 -15.09 -14.54
N ARG A 82 25.73 -14.47 -15.65
CA ARG A 82 25.58 -14.97 -17.03
C ARG A 82 24.13 -15.11 -17.51
N CYS A 83 23.13 -14.56 -16.82
CA CYS A 83 21.78 -14.51 -17.35
C CYS A 83 21.66 -13.39 -18.40
N PRO A 84 21.26 -13.69 -19.65
CA PRO A 84 21.17 -12.68 -20.71
C PRO A 84 19.84 -11.91 -20.66
N ARG A 85 18.98 -12.14 -19.66
CA ARG A 85 17.63 -11.57 -19.63
C ARG A 85 17.67 -10.14 -19.11
N SER A 86 17.28 -9.21 -19.99
CA SER A 86 16.94 -7.84 -19.68
C SER A 86 15.45 -7.60 -19.90
N PHE A 87 14.84 -6.73 -19.12
CA PHE A 87 13.43 -6.37 -19.23
C PHE A 87 13.20 -4.91 -18.82
N HIS A 88 12.08 -4.32 -19.25
CA HIS A 88 11.58 -3.12 -18.58
C HIS A 88 11.00 -3.53 -17.25
N PHE A 89 11.11 -2.67 -16.23
CA PHE A 89 10.59 -2.95 -14.90
C PHE A 89 9.13 -3.48 -14.90
N PRO A 90 8.11 -2.78 -15.48
CA PRO A 90 6.73 -3.28 -15.46
C PRO A 90 6.56 -4.59 -16.25
N CYS A 91 7.24 -4.74 -17.39
CA CYS A 91 7.24 -6.00 -18.15
C CYS A 91 7.78 -7.18 -17.31
N GLY A 92 8.75 -6.91 -16.43
CA GLY A 92 9.26 -7.89 -15.48
C GLY A 92 8.20 -8.32 -14.49
N SER A 93 7.53 -7.36 -13.84
CA SER A 93 6.45 -7.61 -12.88
C SER A 93 5.33 -8.45 -13.51
N GLU A 94 4.84 -8.06 -14.69
CA GLU A 94 3.82 -8.81 -15.45
C GLU A 94 4.23 -10.26 -15.76
N ARG A 95 5.53 -10.48 -16.00
CA ARG A 95 6.06 -11.82 -16.33
C ARG A 95 6.34 -12.67 -15.08
N GLY A 96 6.20 -12.12 -13.89
CA GLY A 96 6.54 -12.77 -12.64
C GLY A 96 8.04 -12.76 -12.33
N CYS A 97 8.76 -11.70 -12.71
CA CYS A 97 10.07 -11.38 -12.16
C CYS A 97 9.94 -10.87 -10.71
N ILE A 98 11.04 -10.92 -9.95
CA ILE A 98 11.12 -10.35 -8.61
C ILE A 98 12.13 -9.21 -8.62
N SER A 99 11.71 -8.05 -8.13
CA SER A 99 12.56 -6.88 -7.88
C SER A 99 12.57 -6.62 -6.37
N GLN A 100 13.75 -6.52 -5.78
CA GLN A 100 13.94 -6.38 -4.33
C GLN A 100 14.13 -4.92 -3.97
N PHE A 101 13.35 -4.39 -3.04
CA PHE A 101 13.36 -2.97 -2.65
C PHE A 101 14.28 -2.67 -1.47
N PHE A 102 15.42 -3.38 -1.39
CA PHE A 102 16.40 -3.23 -0.32
C PHE A 102 17.82 -3.36 -0.86
N GLY A 103 18.79 -2.77 -0.16
CA GLY A 103 20.21 -2.80 -0.53
C GLY A 103 20.44 -2.30 -1.97
N GLU A 104 21.01 -3.15 -2.83
CA GLU A 104 21.37 -2.81 -4.23
C GLU A 104 20.20 -2.92 -5.23
N PHE A 105 18.94 -2.96 -4.77
CA PHE A 105 17.74 -3.02 -5.62
C PHE A 105 17.73 -4.13 -6.68
N LYS A 106 18.21 -5.33 -6.29
CA LYS A 106 18.43 -6.47 -7.19
C LYS A 106 17.14 -6.95 -7.86
N SER A 107 17.25 -7.30 -9.13
CA SER A 107 16.14 -7.86 -9.92
C SER A 107 16.48 -9.24 -10.48
N PHE A 108 15.50 -10.14 -10.49
CA PHE A 108 15.63 -11.52 -10.90
C PHE A 108 14.53 -11.92 -11.89
N CYS A 109 14.91 -12.50 -13.03
CA CYS A 109 13.95 -12.99 -14.01
C CYS A 109 13.11 -14.15 -13.45
N TRP A 110 11.96 -14.45 -14.08
CA TRP A 110 11.07 -15.56 -13.68
C TRP A 110 11.73 -16.95 -13.57
N LYS A 111 12.92 -17.15 -14.15
CA LYS A 111 13.71 -18.40 -14.01
C LYS A 111 14.71 -18.39 -12.84
N HIS A 112 15.11 -17.22 -12.37
CA HIS A 112 16.14 -17.05 -11.33
C HIS A 112 15.64 -16.30 -10.10
N ARG A 113 14.34 -15.99 -10.06
CA ARG A 113 13.71 -15.35 -8.91
C ARG A 113 13.84 -16.22 -7.67
N PRO A 114 13.95 -15.61 -6.48
CA PRO A 114 13.82 -16.36 -5.24
C PRO A 114 12.46 -17.07 -5.18
N VAL A 115 12.46 -18.25 -4.56
CA VAL A 115 11.25 -19.03 -4.29
C VAL A 115 11.20 -19.34 -2.80
N GLN A 116 10.00 -19.50 -2.25
CA GLN A 116 9.82 -19.97 -0.89
C GLN A 116 10.11 -21.47 -0.80
N ARG A 117 10.87 -21.86 0.21
CA ARG A 117 11.19 -23.27 0.51
C ARG A 117 10.62 -23.65 1.87
N VAL A 118 9.32 -23.41 2.04
CA VAL A 118 8.59 -23.71 3.29
C VAL A 118 7.97 -25.10 3.16
N ARG A 119 8.18 -25.95 4.17
CA ARG A 119 7.49 -27.24 4.27
C ARG A 119 6.07 -26.96 4.75
N VAL A 120 5.12 -27.04 3.84
CA VAL A 120 3.70 -26.83 4.13
C VAL A 120 2.97 -28.16 4.17
N VAL A 121 2.03 -28.30 5.10
CA VAL A 121 1.07 -29.41 5.11
C VAL A 121 0.05 -29.14 4.00
N GLN A 122 -0.16 -30.12 3.11
CA GLN A 122 -1.16 -29.98 2.06
C GLN A 122 -2.56 -29.99 2.69
N GLN A 123 -3.30 -28.90 2.47
CA GLN A 123 -4.73 -28.80 2.78
C GLN A 123 -5.50 -28.68 1.45
N ASP A 124 -6.76 -29.14 1.44
CA ASP A 124 -7.55 -29.20 0.20
C ASP A 124 -7.86 -27.81 -0.37
N GLN A 125 -8.12 -26.86 0.51
CA GLN A 125 -8.32 -25.44 0.22
C GLN A 125 -7.72 -24.60 1.35
N THR A 126 -6.88 -23.64 0.98
CA THR A 126 -6.33 -22.68 1.93
C THR A 126 -6.73 -21.28 1.46
N PRO A 127 -7.47 -20.50 2.26
CA PRO A 127 -7.86 -19.14 1.89
C PRO A 127 -6.70 -18.17 2.11
N CYS A 128 -6.68 -17.10 1.33
CA CYS A 128 -5.88 -15.91 1.59
C CYS A 128 -6.39 -15.26 2.88
N LEU A 129 -5.52 -15.00 3.87
CA LEU A 129 -5.95 -14.37 5.13
C LEU A 129 -6.42 -12.91 4.99
N ILE A 130 -6.24 -12.30 3.82
CA ILE A 130 -6.60 -10.90 3.57
C ILE A 130 -7.94 -10.80 2.82
N CYS A 131 -8.09 -11.50 1.69
CA CYS A 131 -9.32 -11.44 0.87
C CYS A 131 -10.25 -12.63 1.04
N GLN A 132 -9.86 -13.65 1.82
CA GLN A 132 -10.61 -14.89 2.06
C GLN A 132 -10.85 -15.78 0.83
N GLU A 133 -10.39 -15.38 -0.36
CA GLU A 133 -10.42 -16.20 -1.56
C GLU A 133 -9.34 -17.29 -1.57
N VAL A 134 -9.59 -18.38 -2.30
CA VAL A 134 -8.70 -19.55 -2.36
C VAL A 134 -7.37 -19.18 -3.04
N VAL A 135 -6.25 -19.54 -2.41
CA VAL A 135 -4.92 -19.42 -3.01
C VAL A 135 -4.45 -20.73 -3.65
N ALA A 136 -3.35 -20.68 -4.40
CA ALA A 136 -2.73 -21.90 -4.92
C ALA A 136 -2.29 -22.83 -3.78
N ARG A 137 -2.43 -24.15 -3.98
CA ARG A 137 -2.09 -25.18 -2.98
C ARG A 137 -0.60 -25.25 -2.60
N ARG A 138 0.26 -24.49 -3.28
CA ARG A 138 1.71 -24.48 -3.07
C ARG A 138 2.24 -23.06 -3.25
N PRO A 139 3.28 -22.67 -2.50
CA PRO A 139 3.93 -21.39 -2.71
C PRO A 139 4.42 -21.25 -4.16
N CYS A 140 4.10 -20.13 -4.79
CA CYS A 140 4.46 -19.81 -6.17
C CYS A 140 4.75 -18.32 -6.30
N TYR A 141 4.73 -17.76 -7.51
CA TYR A 141 4.89 -16.31 -7.64
C TYR A 141 3.69 -15.57 -7.03
N ASP A 142 2.47 -16.02 -7.33
CA ASP A 142 1.23 -15.36 -6.94
C ASP A 142 0.72 -15.74 -5.55
N THR A 143 1.30 -16.79 -4.94
CA THR A 143 0.88 -17.30 -3.62
C THR A 143 2.08 -17.39 -2.68
N LEU A 144 2.02 -16.65 -1.58
CA LEU A 144 3.04 -16.59 -0.55
C LEU A 144 2.54 -17.16 0.77
N VAL A 145 3.46 -17.64 1.60
CA VAL A 145 3.19 -18.19 2.93
C VAL A 145 4.12 -17.59 3.98
N CYS A 146 3.64 -17.39 5.19
CA CYS A 146 4.51 -17.02 6.31
C CYS A 146 5.53 -18.14 6.57
N PRO A 147 6.84 -17.85 6.58
CA PRO A 147 7.87 -18.86 6.81
C PRO A 147 7.87 -19.43 8.23
N THR A 148 7.36 -18.67 9.21
CA THR A 148 7.40 -19.00 10.63
C THR A 148 6.28 -19.96 11.02
N CYS A 149 5.02 -19.62 10.74
CA CYS A 149 3.89 -20.47 11.10
C CYS A 149 3.47 -21.47 10.01
N ALA A 150 3.95 -21.31 8.77
CA ALA A 150 3.61 -22.12 7.60
C ALA A 150 2.09 -22.25 7.30
N SER A 151 1.26 -21.45 7.98
CA SER A 151 -0.21 -21.57 8.00
C SER A 151 -0.91 -20.29 7.56
N ALA A 152 -0.19 -19.17 7.49
CA ALA A 152 -0.71 -17.91 6.97
C ALA A 152 -0.37 -17.79 5.49
N TRP A 153 -1.40 -17.78 4.63
CA TRP A 153 -1.28 -17.77 3.19
C TRP A 153 -1.88 -16.52 2.57
N PHE A 154 -1.27 -16.07 1.48
CA PHE A 154 -1.64 -14.79 0.85
C PHE A 154 -1.51 -14.85 -0.66
N HIS A 155 -2.43 -14.19 -1.36
CA HIS A 155 -2.15 -13.70 -2.70
C HIS A 155 -1.03 -12.65 -2.63
N ARG A 156 -0.08 -12.69 -3.57
CA ARG A 156 0.99 -11.70 -3.68
C ARG A 156 0.44 -10.28 -3.74
N TYR A 157 -0.61 -10.07 -4.53
CA TYR A 157 -1.26 -8.76 -4.65
C TYR A 157 -1.84 -8.29 -3.30
N CYS A 158 -2.56 -9.16 -2.59
CA CYS A 158 -3.14 -8.81 -1.29
C CYS A 158 -2.06 -8.45 -0.26
N ILE A 159 -1.01 -9.26 -0.13
CA ILE A 159 0.04 -8.99 0.87
C ILE A 159 0.89 -7.78 0.49
N GLN A 160 1.08 -7.50 -0.81
CA GLN A 160 1.70 -6.26 -1.28
C GLN A 160 0.87 -5.04 -0.89
N GLY A 161 -0.46 -5.10 -1.08
CA GLY A 161 -1.36 -4.04 -0.66
C GLY A 161 -1.38 -3.84 0.86
N GLN A 162 -1.33 -4.92 1.64
CA GLN A 162 -1.21 -4.83 3.11
C GLN A 162 0.12 -4.19 3.52
N ALA A 163 1.23 -4.56 2.89
CA ALA A 163 2.55 -3.99 3.15
C ALA A 163 2.61 -2.49 2.88
N LEU A 164 2.04 -2.02 1.76
CA LEU A 164 2.03 -0.60 1.40
C LEU A 164 1.24 0.27 2.38
N ARG A 165 0.20 -0.29 3.00
CA ARG A 165 -0.64 0.37 4.01
C ARG A 165 -0.05 0.30 5.42
N SER A 166 0.47 -0.86 5.80
CA SER A 166 0.99 -1.08 7.16
C SER A 166 2.38 -0.49 7.37
N ALA A 167 3.14 -0.33 6.29
CA ALA A 167 4.53 0.11 6.31
C ALA A 167 5.42 -0.73 7.27
N LEU A 168 6.68 -0.33 7.44
CA LEU A 168 7.69 -1.16 8.10
C LEU A 168 7.35 -1.49 9.56
N HIS A 169 6.81 -0.53 10.32
CA HIS A 169 6.58 -0.71 11.76
C HIS A 169 5.37 -1.60 12.11
N HIS A 170 4.35 -1.64 11.24
CA HIS A 170 3.14 -2.42 11.50
C HIS A 170 3.02 -3.70 10.68
N PHE A 171 3.82 -3.86 9.63
CA PHE A 171 3.75 -5.04 8.77
C PHE A 171 4.30 -6.30 9.44
N ARG A 172 3.40 -7.18 9.87
CA ARG A 172 3.72 -8.44 10.57
C ARG A 172 2.80 -9.55 10.13
N CYS A 173 3.14 -10.81 10.43
CA CYS A 173 2.24 -11.91 10.11
C CYS A 173 0.91 -11.75 10.88
N PRO A 174 -0.25 -11.67 10.22
CA PRO A 174 -1.54 -11.49 10.90
C PRO A 174 -1.95 -12.69 11.76
N LEU A 175 -1.35 -13.87 11.55
CA LEU A 175 -1.67 -15.09 12.29
C LEU A 175 -0.79 -15.31 13.51
N CYS A 176 0.54 -15.31 13.33
CA CYS A 176 1.48 -15.61 14.42
C CYS A 176 2.21 -14.38 14.97
N GLN A 177 1.92 -13.19 14.44
CA GLN A 177 2.51 -11.90 14.83
C GLN A 177 4.03 -11.79 14.71
N ASP A 178 4.68 -12.78 14.11
CA ASP A 178 6.11 -12.72 13.77
C ASP A 178 6.38 -11.55 12.82
N VAL A 179 7.37 -10.74 13.17
CA VAL A 179 7.79 -9.54 12.43
C VAL A 179 9.05 -9.87 11.64
N ASP A 180 10.15 -10.20 12.32
CA ASP A 180 11.48 -10.25 11.72
C ASP A 180 11.61 -11.25 10.57
N THR A 181 11.22 -12.52 10.82
CA THR A 181 11.34 -13.58 9.82
C THR A 181 10.35 -13.37 8.69
N PHE A 182 9.13 -12.94 9.02
CA PHE A 182 8.10 -12.61 8.05
C PHE A 182 8.52 -11.47 7.11
N GLN A 183 8.93 -10.33 7.65
CA GLN A 183 9.37 -9.18 6.87
C GLN A 183 10.58 -9.52 6.00
N ALA A 184 11.61 -10.15 6.57
CA ALA A 184 12.82 -10.52 5.82
C ALA A 184 12.48 -11.42 4.61
N GLU A 185 11.57 -12.37 4.77
CA GLU A 185 11.12 -13.25 3.69
C GLU A 185 10.27 -12.50 2.66
N MET A 186 9.35 -11.62 3.08
CA MET A 186 8.55 -10.79 2.18
C MET A 186 9.42 -9.85 1.35
N PHE A 187 10.40 -9.17 1.96
CA PHE A 187 11.41 -8.37 1.27
C PHE A 187 12.19 -9.21 0.26
N ARG A 188 12.70 -10.37 0.67
CA ARG A 188 13.45 -11.28 -0.21
C ARG A 188 12.64 -11.67 -1.45
N LEU A 189 11.32 -11.82 -1.30
CA LEU A 189 10.39 -12.18 -2.36
C LEU A 189 9.87 -10.97 -3.16
N GLY A 190 10.42 -9.78 -2.92
CA GLY A 190 10.11 -8.55 -3.65
C GLY A 190 8.77 -7.92 -3.29
N ILE A 191 8.30 -8.11 -2.05
CA ILE A 191 7.22 -7.29 -1.51
C ILE A 191 7.81 -5.95 -1.08
N LYS A 192 7.30 -4.84 -1.65
CA LYS A 192 7.68 -3.47 -1.25
C LYS A 192 7.04 -3.18 0.12
N ILE A 193 7.86 -2.95 1.14
CA ILE A 193 7.43 -2.52 2.47
C ILE A 193 8.09 -1.15 2.67
N PRO A 194 7.33 -0.04 2.61
CA PRO A 194 7.89 1.29 2.72
C PRO A 194 8.30 1.59 4.17
N ASP A 195 9.40 2.33 4.33
CA ASP A 195 9.86 2.84 5.62
C ASP A 195 9.26 4.23 5.84
N ARG A 196 8.05 4.25 6.39
CA ARG A 196 7.22 5.43 6.71
C ARG A 196 6.18 5.02 7.75
N ASP A 197 5.44 6.00 8.27
CA ASP A 197 4.28 5.73 9.11
C ASP A 197 3.21 4.94 8.34
N ALA A 198 2.39 4.16 9.06
CA ALA A 198 1.32 3.44 8.39
C ALA A 198 0.34 4.44 7.76
N ALA A 199 -0.35 4.05 6.69
CA ALA A 199 -1.30 4.94 6.00
C ALA A 199 -2.45 5.41 6.91
N TRP A 200 -2.74 4.68 7.99
CA TRP A 200 -3.72 5.06 9.01
C TRP A 200 -3.12 5.93 10.13
N GLU A 201 -1.82 6.19 10.13
CA GLU A 201 -1.13 7.12 11.04
C GLU A 201 -0.83 8.46 10.35
N GLU A 202 -1.15 8.60 9.06
CA GLU A 202 -1.07 9.87 8.33
C GLU A 202 -2.07 10.90 8.90
N ASP A 203 -1.68 12.17 8.96
CA ASP A 203 -2.45 13.28 9.56
C ASP A 203 -3.91 13.28 9.07
N GLY A 204 -4.84 13.04 9.99
CA GLY A 204 -6.28 13.06 9.73
C GLY A 204 -6.92 11.70 9.41
N ALA A 205 -6.17 10.59 9.35
CA ALA A 205 -6.74 9.25 9.14
C ALA A 205 -7.73 8.79 10.23
N PHE A 206 -7.63 9.39 11.43
CA PHE A 206 -8.62 9.25 12.51
C PHE A 206 -9.40 10.54 12.79
N ALA A 207 -9.31 11.59 11.97
CA ALA A 207 -10.04 12.84 12.21
C ALA A 207 -11.55 12.58 12.32
N ASP A 208 -12.08 11.69 11.47
CA ASP A 208 -13.49 11.29 11.49
C ASP A 208 -13.86 10.52 12.77
N HIS A 209 -12.92 9.82 13.41
CA HIS A 209 -13.14 9.19 14.71
C HIS A 209 -13.20 10.20 15.88
N TYR A 210 -12.66 11.41 15.69
CA TYR A 210 -12.77 12.52 16.63
C TYR A 210 -13.95 13.46 16.31
N LEU A 211 -14.58 13.33 15.14
CA LEU A 211 -15.82 14.03 14.79
C LEU A 211 -16.97 13.38 15.54
N ARG A 212 -17.16 13.83 16.78
CA ARG A 212 -18.37 13.54 17.54
C ARG A 212 -19.56 14.15 16.78
N HIS A 213 -20.63 13.38 16.60
CA HIS A 213 -21.85 13.89 16.01
C HIS A 213 -22.27 15.18 16.72
N SER A 214 -22.62 16.23 15.97
CA SER A 214 -22.73 17.59 16.48
C SER A 214 -23.95 18.35 15.95
N SER A 215 -24.98 17.63 15.50
CA SER A 215 -26.22 18.25 15.02
C SER A 215 -27.46 17.56 15.59
N CYS A 216 -28.62 18.21 15.46
CA CYS A 216 -29.90 17.68 15.89
C CYS A 216 -30.62 16.95 14.74
N ASP A 217 -30.85 15.65 14.92
CA ASP A 217 -31.52 14.75 13.98
C ASP A 217 -33.02 14.63 14.21
N ALA A 218 -33.59 15.38 15.16
CA ALA A 218 -35.02 15.39 15.38
C ALA A 218 -35.77 15.73 14.07
N GLY A 219 -36.85 14.98 13.77
CA GLY A 219 -37.62 15.15 12.53
C GLY A 219 -38.02 16.61 12.27
N GLN A 220 -38.32 17.36 13.34
CA GLN A 220 -38.42 18.81 13.32
C GLN A 220 -37.51 19.42 14.39
N CYS A 221 -36.49 20.18 13.97
CA CYS A 221 -35.66 20.94 14.90
C CYS A 221 -36.36 22.26 15.27
N LEU A 222 -36.42 22.54 16.56
CA LEU A 222 -37.05 23.74 17.13
C LEU A 222 -36.03 24.84 17.48
N CYS A 223 -34.73 24.57 17.35
CA CYS A 223 -33.70 25.54 17.66
C CYS A 223 -33.74 26.71 16.66
N PRO A 224 -33.82 27.97 17.14
CA PRO A 224 -33.90 29.13 16.25
C PRO A 224 -32.58 29.43 15.53
N VAL A 225 -31.44 28.99 16.08
CA VAL A 225 -30.11 29.21 15.50
C VAL A 225 -29.80 28.16 14.42
N GLY A 226 -30.27 26.93 14.62
CA GLY A 226 -30.11 25.85 13.66
C GLY A 226 -29.83 24.51 14.31
N ARG A 227 -29.61 23.49 13.49
CA ARG A 227 -29.39 22.11 13.96
C ARG A 227 -28.02 21.89 14.59
N GLU A 228 -27.02 22.69 14.20
CA GLU A 228 -25.63 22.58 14.64
C GLU A 228 -25.34 23.34 15.94
N GLU A 229 -26.31 24.09 16.46
CA GLU A 229 -26.16 24.80 17.73
C GLU A 229 -26.07 23.79 18.88
N ALA A 230 -25.11 23.97 19.78
CA ALA A 230 -24.93 23.07 20.93
C ALA A 230 -24.51 23.88 22.16
N GLU A 231 -25.50 24.31 22.94
CA GLU A 231 -25.24 25.00 24.21
C GLU A 231 -24.66 24.03 25.25
N GLU A 232 -23.80 24.51 26.14
CA GLU A 232 -23.28 23.69 27.25
C GLU A 232 -24.39 23.29 28.24
N LYS A 233 -25.38 24.17 28.44
CA LYS A 233 -26.54 23.98 29.32
C LYS A 233 -27.73 24.75 28.78
N GLY A 234 -28.93 24.23 28.97
CA GLY A 234 -30.16 24.86 28.54
C GLY A 234 -30.95 24.00 27.54
N PRO A 235 -32.05 24.54 26.99
CA PRO A 235 -32.96 23.79 26.12
C PRO A 235 -32.32 23.35 24.80
N TRP A 236 -31.23 24.01 24.38
CA TRP A 236 -30.50 23.73 23.15
C TRP A 236 -29.19 22.99 23.38
N ARG A 237 -28.98 22.42 24.58
CA ARG A 237 -27.89 21.44 24.75
C ARG A 237 -28.15 20.22 23.87
N LEU A 238 -27.11 19.75 23.21
CA LEU A 238 -27.18 18.59 22.33
C LEU A 238 -26.86 17.31 23.10
N LEU A 239 -27.79 16.37 23.10
CA LEU A 239 -27.64 15.04 23.68
C LEU A 239 -27.43 14.03 22.56
N LEU A 240 -26.40 13.19 22.68
CA LEU A 240 -26.13 12.12 21.73
C LEU A 240 -26.72 10.82 22.21
N CYS A 241 -27.10 9.96 21.26
CA CYS A 241 -27.62 8.64 21.57
C CYS A 241 -26.58 7.85 22.39
N SER A 242 -26.97 7.35 23.57
CA SER A 242 -26.09 6.62 24.46
C SER A 242 -25.60 5.28 23.88
N SER A 243 -26.35 4.70 22.94
CA SER A 243 -26.04 3.40 22.35
C SER A 243 -25.14 3.50 21.11
N CYS A 244 -25.44 4.41 20.16
CA CYS A 244 -24.70 4.50 18.90
C CYS A 244 -23.80 5.74 18.77
N GLY A 245 -24.02 6.79 19.57
CA GLY A 245 -23.29 8.06 19.49
C GLY A 245 -23.38 8.80 18.15
N SER A 246 -24.14 8.27 17.20
CA SER A 246 -24.18 8.68 15.78
C SER A 246 -25.39 9.54 15.44
N CYS A 247 -26.32 9.69 16.39
CA CYS A 247 -27.45 10.61 16.31
C CYS A 247 -27.43 11.57 17.48
N GLY A 248 -27.93 12.78 17.27
CA GLY A 248 -28.09 13.82 18.27
C GLY A 248 -29.51 14.39 18.32
N THR A 249 -29.91 14.90 19.49
CA THR A 249 -31.13 15.70 19.64
C THR A 249 -30.90 16.84 20.60
N HIS A 250 -31.54 17.98 20.34
CA HIS A 250 -31.65 19.00 21.38
C HIS A 250 -32.62 18.53 22.47
N GLN A 251 -32.32 18.88 23.71
CA GLN A 251 -33.18 18.57 24.85
C GLN A 251 -34.65 18.95 24.57
N HIS A 252 -34.88 20.15 24.03
CA HIS A 252 -36.24 20.62 23.73
C HIS A 252 -36.89 19.92 22.53
N CYS A 253 -36.10 19.53 21.52
CA CYS A 253 -36.60 18.84 20.32
C CYS A 253 -37.14 17.44 20.62
N SER A 254 -36.64 16.78 21.67
CA SER A 254 -37.13 15.48 22.14
C SER A 254 -37.94 15.55 23.43
N ALA A 255 -38.37 16.75 23.85
CA ALA A 255 -39.16 16.99 25.06
C ALA A 255 -38.56 16.34 26.33
N LEU A 256 -37.23 16.40 26.47
CA LEU A 256 -36.50 15.82 27.59
C LEU A 256 -36.52 16.76 28.80
N GLY A 257 -36.64 16.17 30.00
CA GLY A 257 -36.58 16.92 31.26
C GLY A 257 -35.19 17.51 31.54
N GLU A 258 -35.12 18.53 32.41
CA GLU A 258 -33.87 19.24 32.72
C GLU A 258 -32.80 18.33 33.36
N ASP A 259 -33.21 17.30 34.09
CA ASP A 259 -32.31 16.35 34.77
C ASP A 259 -31.92 15.12 33.92
N VAL A 260 -32.33 15.06 32.65
CA VAL A 260 -32.06 13.91 31.78
C VAL A 260 -30.70 14.05 31.12
N ASP A 261 -29.76 13.17 31.46
CA ASP A 261 -28.40 13.16 30.89
C ASP A 261 -28.16 12.05 29.85
N SER A 262 -29.17 11.20 29.60
CA SER A 262 -29.12 10.12 28.61
C SER A 262 -30.32 10.15 27.68
N TRP A 263 -30.08 9.94 26.39
CA TRP A 263 -31.11 9.83 25.36
C TRP A 263 -30.75 8.70 24.40
N GLU A 264 -31.74 8.02 23.84
CA GLU A 264 -31.57 6.99 22.79
C GLU A 264 -32.40 7.35 21.56
N CYS A 265 -31.84 7.17 20.37
CA CYS A 265 -32.55 7.41 19.12
C CYS A 265 -33.50 6.24 18.80
N SER A 266 -34.47 6.49 17.91
CA SER A 266 -35.49 5.52 17.51
C SER A 266 -34.94 4.23 16.91
N ASP A 267 -33.73 4.28 16.34
CA ASP A 267 -33.10 3.12 15.71
C ASP A 267 -32.36 2.24 16.74
N CYS A 268 -32.12 2.76 17.94
CA CYS A 268 -31.44 2.06 19.04
C CYS A 268 -32.38 1.65 20.18
N SER A 269 -33.58 2.26 20.27
CA SER A 269 -34.65 1.93 21.22
C SER A 269 -35.50 0.76 20.78
#